data_AF-A0AAD0JAW4-F1
#
_entry.id   AF-A0AAD0JAW4-F1
#
_cell.length_a   1.000
_cell.length_b   1.000
_cell.length_c   1.000
_cell.angle_alpha   90.00
_cell.angle_beta   90.00
_cell.angle_gamma   90.00
#
_symmetry.space_group_name_H-M   'P 1'
#
loop_
_entity.id
_entity.type
_entity.pdbx_description
1 polymer ?
#
loop_
_entity_poly.entity_id
_entity_poly.type
_entity_poly.pdbx_seq_one_letter_code
_entity_poly.pdbx_strand_id
1 'polypeptide(L)'
;MPMDFKPLGSSAIDASSGVSIPQPRMLPATLPEGGTGIEFQYAFRRNGDRVGGLGIFGIETALVINGHREWLYKLEITHHSAFDSIFRLKRKIGNTDDDFIFLSAIAEGLVAVFVGSADSTEPQRNVVVTSLNALSQHGVALPQHIPYSANGEIVLAEACVPDSQSQAVDP
;
A
#
# COMPACT_ATOMS: atom_id res chain seq x y z
N MET A 1 1.72 -12.79 -14.62
CA MET A 1 0.28 -12.47 -14.65
C MET A 1 0.15 -11.13 -13.95
N PRO A 2 0.41 -10.01 -14.66
CA PRO A 2 0.50 -8.71 -14.03
C PRO A 2 -0.81 -8.44 -13.29
N MET A 3 -0.71 -8.17 -11.99
CA MET A 3 -1.86 -7.79 -11.21
C MET A 3 -2.13 -6.30 -11.44
N ASP A 4 -3.38 -5.94 -11.65
CA ASP A 4 -3.80 -4.55 -11.83
C ASP A 4 -4.98 -4.26 -10.91
N PHE A 5 -4.67 -3.83 -9.69
CA PHE A 5 -5.69 -3.54 -8.70
C PHE A 5 -6.39 -2.22 -9.01
N LYS A 6 -7.70 -2.26 -9.24
CA LYS A 6 -8.54 -1.07 -9.39
C LYS A 6 -9.40 -0.85 -8.15
N PRO A 7 -9.61 0.42 -7.73
CA PRO A 7 -10.55 0.74 -6.67
C PRO A 7 -11.98 0.25 -7.01
N LEU A 8 -12.67 -0.29 -6.02
CA LEU A 8 -14.06 -0.71 -6.08
C LEU A 8 -14.71 -0.51 -4.70
N GLY A 9 -15.35 0.65 -4.51
CA GLY A 9 -15.85 1.07 -3.19
C GLY A 9 -14.72 1.11 -2.16
N SER A 10 -14.95 0.59 -0.95
CA SER A 10 -13.94 0.46 0.11
C SER A 10 -12.99 -0.75 -0.08
N SER A 11 -12.67 -1.09 -1.32
CA SER A 11 -11.77 -2.19 -1.66
C SER A 11 -10.97 -1.91 -2.94
N ALA A 12 -9.95 -2.71 -3.20
CA ALA A 12 -9.29 -2.78 -4.49
C ALA A 12 -9.38 -4.20 -5.05
N ILE A 13 -9.58 -4.36 -6.35
CA ILE A 13 -9.74 -5.65 -7.01
C ILE A 13 -8.86 -5.76 -8.25
N ASP A 14 -8.13 -6.86 -8.36
CA ASP A 14 -7.54 -7.29 -9.63
C ASP A 14 -8.51 -8.28 -10.28
N ALA A 15 -9.18 -7.84 -11.34
CA ALA A 15 -10.20 -8.64 -12.02
C ALA A 15 -9.63 -9.91 -12.67
N SER A 16 -8.34 -9.89 -13.06
CA SER A 16 -7.70 -11.00 -13.76
C SER A 16 -7.47 -12.20 -12.83
N SER A 17 -6.99 -11.96 -11.61
CA SER A 17 -6.85 -13.01 -10.60
C SER A 17 -8.12 -13.22 -9.77
N GLY A 18 -9.02 -12.24 -9.71
CA GLY A 18 -10.17 -12.23 -8.79
C GLY A 18 -9.76 -12.00 -7.33
N VAL A 19 -8.52 -11.54 -7.08
CA VAL A 19 -8.06 -11.16 -5.75
C VAL A 19 -8.58 -9.77 -5.41
N SER A 20 -9.16 -9.61 -4.22
CA SER A 20 -9.56 -8.33 -3.66
C SER A 20 -8.89 -8.03 -2.33
N ILE A 21 -8.71 -6.75 -2.06
CA ILE A 21 -8.13 -6.17 -0.86
C ILE A 21 -9.19 -5.23 -0.27
N PRO A 22 -9.94 -5.63 0.76
CA PRO A 22 -10.79 -4.70 1.48
C PRO A 22 -9.95 -3.67 2.24
N GLN A 23 -10.56 -2.54 2.59
CA GLN A 23 -9.97 -1.52 3.44
C GLN A 23 -9.35 -2.16 4.71
N PRO A 24 -8.11 -1.77 5.08
CA PRO A 24 -7.42 -2.35 6.21
C PRO A 24 -8.06 -1.91 7.53
N ARG A 25 -7.84 -2.70 8.58
CA ARG A 25 -7.96 -2.15 9.93
C ARG A 25 -6.71 -1.32 10.23
N MET A 26 -6.90 -0.12 10.76
CA MET A 26 -5.84 0.77 11.20
C MET A 26 -5.85 0.81 12.73
N LEU A 27 -4.76 0.42 13.36
CA LEU A 27 -4.63 0.37 14.82
C LEU A 27 -3.45 1.22 15.28
N PRO A 28 -3.55 1.94 16.41
CA PRO A 28 -2.39 2.57 17.02
C PRO A 28 -1.30 1.52 17.31
N ALA A 29 -0.04 1.88 17.02
CA ALA A 29 1.10 1.01 17.21
C ALA A 29 2.30 1.77 17.80
N THR A 30 3.18 1.02 18.47
CA THR A 30 4.53 1.47 18.78
C THR A 30 5.47 0.92 17.71
N LEU A 31 6.15 1.81 17.00
CA LEU A 31 7.09 1.47 15.95
C LEU A 31 8.35 0.83 16.54
N PRO A 32 9.13 0.05 15.75
CA PRO A 32 10.34 -0.62 16.24
C PRO A 32 11.37 0.29 16.91
N GLU A 33 11.47 1.54 16.45
CA GLU A 33 12.33 2.58 17.02
C GLU A 33 11.74 3.26 18.27
N GLY A 34 10.55 2.83 18.72
CA GLY A 34 9.86 3.32 19.91
C GLY A 34 8.91 4.50 19.66
N GLY A 35 8.78 4.95 18.41
CA GLY A 35 7.87 6.03 18.01
C GLY A 35 6.39 5.61 18.02
N THR A 36 5.49 6.59 17.94
CA THR A 36 4.07 6.33 17.70
C THR A 36 3.83 6.16 16.21
N GLY A 37 3.03 5.17 15.83
CA GLY A 37 2.62 4.94 14.45
C GLY A 37 1.30 4.19 14.36
N ILE A 38 1.05 3.63 13.20
CA ILE A 38 -0.16 2.89 12.85
C ILE A 38 0.26 1.52 12.33
N GLU A 39 -0.41 0.46 12.78
CA GLU A 39 -0.37 -0.84 12.10
C GLU A 39 -1.57 -0.93 11.15
N PHE A 40 -1.28 -1.11 9.86
CA PHE A 40 -2.25 -1.40 8.83
C PHE A 40 -2.36 -2.91 8.65
N GLN A 41 -3.56 -3.44 8.90
CA GLN A 41 -3.83 -4.87 8.81
C GLN A 41 -4.72 -5.17 7.60
N TYR A 42 -4.09 -5.63 6.53
CA TYR A 42 -4.74 -6.01 5.29
C TYR A 42 -5.12 -7.48 5.25
N ALA A 43 -6.21 -7.77 4.55
CA ALA A 43 -6.60 -9.10 4.12
C ALA A 43 -6.56 -9.18 2.60
N PHE A 44 -6.20 -10.34 2.06
CA PHE A 44 -6.35 -10.64 0.63
C PHE A 44 -7.40 -11.72 0.50
N ARG A 45 -8.42 -11.50 -0.34
CA ARG A 45 -9.52 -12.42 -0.56
C ARG A 45 -9.62 -12.85 -2.01
N ARG A 46 -10.08 -14.07 -2.27
CA ARG A 46 -10.42 -14.57 -3.61
C ARG A 46 -11.70 -15.38 -3.49
N ASN A 47 -12.73 -15.03 -4.26
CA ASN A 47 -14.06 -15.66 -4.17
C ASN A 47 -14.65 -15.67 -2.74
N GLY A 48 -14.40 -14.61 -1.96
CA GLY A 48 -14.87 -14.48 -0.57
C GLY A 48 -13.92 -15.06 0.48
N ASP A 49 -13.09 -16.04 0.12
CA ASP A 49 -12.15 -16.71 1.02
C ASP A 49 -10.87 -15.92 1.26
N ARG A 50 -10.34 -15.95 2.49
CA ARG A 50 -9.06 -15.31 2.81
C ARG A 50 -7.90 -16.12 2.22
N VAL A 51 -7.22 -15.55 1.24
CA VAL A 51 -6.01 -16.11 0.65
C VAL A 51 -4.73 -15.59 1.31
N GLY A 52 -4.75 -14.42 1.95
CA GLY A 52 -3.58 -13.88 2.63
C GLY A 52 -3.90 -12.83 3.69
N GLY A 53 -2.85 -12.39 4.38
CA GLY A 53 -2.89 -11.27 5.31
C GLY A 53 -1.54 -10.56 5.32
N LEU A 54 -1.56 -9.27 5.59
CA LEU A 54 -0.36 -8.45 5.68
C LEU A 54 -0.54 -7.42 6.79
N GLY A 55 0.39 -7.39 7.73
CA GLY A 55 0.55 -6.30 8.69
C GLY A 55 1.74 -5.45 8.26
N ILE A 56 1.56 -4.14 8.13
CA ILE A 56 2.63 -3.18 7.88
C ILE A 56 2.50 -1.99 8.81
N PHE A 57 3.63 -1.47 9.26
CA PHE A 57 3.66 -0.24 10.02
C PHE A 57 3.63 0.96 9.09
N GLY A 58 3.13 2.06 9.60
CA GLY A 58 3.21 3.35 8.95
C GLY A 58 3.11 4.49 9.94
N ILE A 59 3.28 5.70 9.40
CA ILE A 59 3.19 6.95 10.13
C ILE A 59 2.16 7.85 9.46
N GLU A 60 1.43 8.60 10.27
CA GLU A 60 0.58 9.69 9.82
C GLU A 60 1.28 11.04 10.05
N THR A 61 1.18 11.94 9.09
CA THR A 61 1.70 13.30 9.19
C THR A 61 0.66 14.28 8.68
N ALA A 62 0.33 15.28 9.49
CA ALA A 62 -0.47 16.41 9.02
C ALA A 62 0.45 17.42 8.31
N LEU A 63 0.22 17.61 7.01
CA LEU A 63 0.91 18.59 6.20
C LEU A 63 0.03 19.84 6.04
N VAL A 64 0.67 21.00 5.94
CA VAL A 64 -0.01 22.25 5.56
C VAL A 64 0.57 22.72 4.23
N ILE A 65 -0.22 22.63 3.18
CA ILE A 65 0.17 22.99 1.81
C ILE A 65 -0.75 24.12 1.35
N ASN A 66 -0.16 25.28 1.01
CA ASN A 66 -0.90 26.47 0.58
C ASN A 66 -2.04 26.89 1.55
N GLY A 67 -1.87 26.66 2.85
CA GLY A 67 -2.88 26.98 3.88
C GLY A 67 -3.97 25.91 4.06
N HIS A 68 -3.93 24.83 3.28
CA HIS A 68 -4.85 23.69 3.42
C HIS A 68 -4.14 22.50 4.09
N ARG A 69 -4.88 21.79 4.94
CA ARG A 69 -4.37 20.58 5.61
C ARG A 69 -4.52 19.38 4.68
N GLU A 70 -3.47 18.57 4.59
CA GLU A 70 -3.47 17.27 3.92
C GLU A 70 -2.87 16.22 4.87
N TRP A 71 -3.46 15.02 4.91
CA TRP A 71 -2.89 13.90 5.66
C TRP A 71 -1.98 13.06 4.78
N LEU A 72 -0.73 12.88 5.19
CA LEU A 72 0.18 11.92 4.58
C LEU A 72 0.25 10.66 5.45
N TYR A 73 -0.18 9.53 4.90
CA TYR A 73 0.05 8.20 5.45
C TYR A 73 1.19 7.54 4.68
N LYS A 74 2.30 7.30 5.37
CA LYS A 74 3.45 6.56 4.81
C LYS A 74 3.47 5.16 5.40
N LEU A 75 3.28 4.15 4.55
CA LEU A 75 3.23 2.73 4.90
C LEU A 75 4.54 2.07 4.48
N GLU A 76 5.16 1.30 5.37
CA GLU A 76 6.54 0.83 5.19
C GLU A 76 6.61 -0.70 5.04
N ILE A 77 6.98 -1.16 3.84
CA ILE A 77 7.34 -2.55 3.56
C ILE A 77 8.86 -2.69 3.72
N THR A 78 9.32 -2.72 4.96
CA THR A 78 10.75 -2.83 5.31
C THR A 78 11.06 -4.05 6.17
N HIS A 79 10.07 -4.56 6.90
CA HIS A 79 10.22 -5.71 7.79
C HIS A 79 10.15 -7.06 7.07
N HIS A 80 10.96 -8.00 7.54
CA HIS A 80 11.02 -9.38 7.02
C HIS A 80 9.65 -10.07 6.95
N SER A 81 8.83 -9.88 7.98
CA SER A 81 7.48 -10.45 8.07
C SER A 81 6.54 -9.94 6.96
N ALA A 82 6.71 -8.70 6.50
CA ALA A 82 5.90 -8.13 5.43
C ALA A 82 6.25 -8.80 4.08
N PHE A 83 7.54 -8.87 3.75
CA PHE A 83 8.02 -9.57 2.55
C PHE A 83 7.63 -11.06 2.55
N ASP A 84 7.80 -11.75 3.67
CA ASP A 84 7.40 -13.15 3.81
C ASP A 84 5.91 -13.35 3.54
N SER A 85 5.08 -12.45 4.05
CA SER A 85 3.62 -12.49 3.86
C SER A 85 3.25 -12.23 2.40
N ILE A 86 3.88 -11.24 1.77
CA ILE A 86 3.67 -10.88 0.36
C ILE A 86 4.10 -12.03 -0.56
N PHE A 87 5.29 -12.61 -0.38
CA PHE A 87 5.75 -13.69 -1.25
C PHE A 87 5.07 -15.03 -0.95
N ARG A 88 4.57 -15.25 0.27
CA ARG A 88 3.67 -16.36 0.57
C ARG A 88 2.35 -16.19 -0.18
N LEU A 89 1.78 -14.98 -0.23
CA LEU A 89 0.60 -14.67 -1.05
C LEU A 89 0.90 -14.95 -2.52
N LYS A 90 2.02 -14.44 -3.06
CA LYS A 90 2.46 -14.65 -4.45
C LYS A 90 2.40 -16.12 -4.86
N ARG A 91 3.06 -16.98 -4.07
CA ARG A 91 3.07 -18.44 -4.29
C ARG A 91 1.67 -19.04 -4.21
N LYS A 92 0.86 -18.62 -3.23
CA LYS A 92 -0.49 -19.15 -3.02
C LYS A 92 -1.46 -18.81 -4.15
N ILE A 93 -1.31 -17.65 -4.79
CA ILE A 93 -2.13 -17.27 -5.95
C ILE A 93 -1.53 -17.69 -7.30
N GLY A 94 -0.35 -18.32 -7.27
CA GLY A 94 0.33 -18.80 -8.48
C GLY A 94 0.86 -17.70 -9.38
N ASN A 95 1.16 -16.51 -8.83
CA ASN A 95 1.73 -15.43 -9.62
C ASN A 95 3.22 -15.71 -9.92
N THR A 96 3.59 -15.59 -11.19
CA THR A 96 4.93 -15.90 -11.72
C THR A 96 5.69 -14.67 -12.22
N ASP A 97 5.20 -13.46 -11.94
CA ASP A 97 5.92 -12.24 -12.35
C ASP A 97 7.24 -12.12 -11.59
N ASP A 98 8.05 -11.13 -11.96
CA ASP A 98 9.21 -10.73 -11.17
C ASP A 98 8.79 -10.32 -9.74
N ASP A 99 9.67 -10.51 -8.77
CA ASP A 99 9.39 -10.18 -7.36
C ASP A 99 9.15 -8.69 -7.13
N PHE A 100 9.90 -7.82 -7.81
CA PHE A 100 9.69 -6.39 -7.71
C PHE A 100 8.38 -5.97 -8.38
N ILE A 101 8.08 -6.50 -9.57
CA ILE A 101 6.79 -6.23 -10.25
C ILE A 101 5.61 -6.65 -9.36
N PHE A 102 5.69 -7.83 -8.76
CA PHE A 102 4.65 -8.31 -7.86
C PHE A 102 4.52 -7.43 -6.61
N LEU A 103 5.64 -7.04 -6.01
CA LEU A 103 5.67 -6.16 -4.84
C LEU A 103 5.02 -4.80 -5.14
N SER A 104 5.34 -4.19 -6.29
CA SER A 104 4.75 -2.92 -6.72
C SER A 104 3.25 -3.05 -6.94
N ALA A 105 2.78 -4.11 -7.61
CA ALA A 105 1.35 -4.33 -7.82
C ALA A 105 0.58 -4.53 -6.50
N ILE A 106 1.20 -5.21 -5.52
CA ILE A 106 0.62 -5.29 -4.17
C ILE A 106 0.56 -3.89 -3.55
N ALA A 107 1.65 -3.11 -3.58
CA ALA A 107 1.68 -1.76 -3.05
C ALA A 107 0.61 -0.85 -3.67
N GLU A 108 0.41 -0.91 -4.99
CA GLU A 108 -0.67 -0.23 -5.71
C GLU A 108 -2.04 -0.65 -5.18
N GLY A 109 -2.27 -1.95 -4.99
CA GLY A 109 -3.49 -2.46 -4.39
C GLY A 109 -3.72 -1.97 -2.96
N LEU A 110 -2.67 -1.85 -2.15
CA LEU A 110 -2.76 -1.37 -0.75
C LEU A 110 -3.20 0.09 -0.65
N VAL A 111 -2.78 0.94 -1.59
CA VAL A 111 -3.17 2.36 -1.62
C VAL A 111 -4.51 2.57 -2.34
N ALA A 112 -4.82 1.75 -3.35
CA ALA A 112 -6.07 1.83 -4.12
C ALA A 112 -7.33 1.65 -3.27
N VAL A 113 -7.25 0.90 -2.16
CA VAL A 113 -8.40 0.70 -1.23
C VAL A 113 -8.93 2.01 -0.65
N PHE A 114 -8.09 3.06 -0.58
CA PHE A 114 -8.47 4.34 0.02
C PHE A 114 -9.13 5.29 -0.99
N VAL A 115 -8.89 5.10 -2.29
CA VAL A 115 -9.40 5.99 -3.36
C VAL A 115 -10.92 5.88 -3.52
N GLY A 116 -11.47 4.67 -3.39
CA GLY A 116 -12.91 4.45 -3.54
C GLY A 116 -13.74 4.69 -2.26
N SER A 117 -13.12 5.14 -1.18
CA SER A 117 -13.81 5.48 0.06
C SER A 117 -14.24 6.96 0.05
N ALA A 118 -15.55 7.22 0.16
CA ALA A 118 -16.12 8.57 0.15
C ALA A 118 -16.03 9.29 1.51
N ASP A 119 -15.46 8.65 2.52
CA ASP A 119 -15.60 9.06 3.92
C ASP A 119 -14.55 10.09 4.39
N SER A 120 -13.62 10.51 3.53
CA SER A 120 -12.54 11.43 3.93
C SER A 120 -12.95 12.89 3.85
N THR A 121 -13.13 13.54 5.00
CA THR A 121 -13.45 14.98 5.09
C THR A 121 -12.27 15.90 4.77
N GLU A 122 -11.05 15.36 4.78
CA GLU A 122 -9.81 16.09 4.45
C GLU A 122 -9.07 15.33 3.34
N PRO A 123 -8.30 16.01 2.48
CA PRO A 123 -7.50 15.35 1.47
C PRO A 123 -6.42 14.50 2.14
N GLN A 124 -6.16 13.34 1.56
CA GLN A 124 -5.16 12.41 2.08
C GLN A 124 -4.30 11.85 0.94
N ARG A 125 -3.06 11.52 1.28
CA ARG A 125 -2.09 10.86 0.41
C ARG A 125 -1.57 9.64 1.11
N ASN A 126 -1.70 8.50 0.45
CA ASN A 126 -1.22 7.22 0.93
C ASN A 126 -0.02 6.82 0.08
N VAL A 127 1.14 6.64 0.72
CA VAL A 127 2.39 6.28 0.05
C VAL A 127 2.91 4.99 0.64
N VAL A 128 3.12 3.98 -0.20
CA VAL A 128 3.78 2.74 0.20
C VAL A 128 5.24 2.83 -0.21
N VAL A 129 6.13 2.64 0.75
CA VAL A 129 7.58 2.69 0.54
C VAL A 129 8.25 1.38 0.94
N THR A 130 9.44 1.18 0.38
CA THR A 130 10.41 0.19 0.85
C THR A 130 11.80 0.82 0.85
N SER A 131 12.84 0.03 1.11
CA SER A 131 14.22 0.50 1.00
C SER A 131 15.08 -0.46 0.18
N LEU A 132 16.14 0.08 -0.41
CA LEU A 132 17.15 -0.70 -1.13
C LEU A 132 17.72 -1.81 -0.25
N ASN A 133 17.96 -1.53 1.03
CA ASN A 133 18.44 -2.52 1.98
C ASN A 133 17.43 -3.65 2.19
N ALA A 134 16.15 -3.33 2.40
CA ALA A 134 15.10 -4.34 2.57
C ALA A 134 14.95 -5.22 1.32
N LEU A 135 14.93 -4.62 0.12
CA LEU A 135 14.91 -5.39 -1.14
C LEU A 135 16.11 -6.34 -1.24
N SER A 136 17.32 -5.82 -0.97
CA SER A 136 18.56 -6.61 -1.06
C SER A 136 18.58 -7.78 -0.09
N GLN A 137 18.11 -7.59 1.15
CA GLN A 137 18.03 -8.64 2.17
C GLN A 137 17.07 -9.77 1.77
N HIS A 138 16.10 -9.47 0.93
CA HIS A 138 15.11 -10.43 0.43
C HIS A 138 15.41 -10.93 -0.99
N GLY A 139 16.56 -10.57 -1.57
CA GLY A 139 16.95 -10.99 -2.92
C GLY A 139 16.08 -10.39 -4.03
N VAL A 140 15.36 -9.31 -3.76
CA VAL A 140 14.53 -8.62 -4.74
C VAL A 140 15.39 -7.63 -5.52
N ALA A 141 15.54 -7.83 -6.82
CA ALA A 141 16.32 -6.94 -7.67
C ALA A 141 15.54 -5.66 -7.96
N LEU A 142 16.14 -4.50 -7.67
CA LEU A 142 15.59 -3.20 -8.06
C LEU A 142 15.87 -2.94 -9.56
N PRO A 143 14.85 -2.67 -10.40
CA PRO A 143 15.08 -2.29 -11.78
C PRO A 143 15.85 -0.96 -11.89
N GLN A 144 16.80 -0.87 -12.83
CA GLN A 144 17.75 0.27 -12.94
C GLN A 144 17.10 1.64 -13.13
N HIS A 145 15.87 1.69 -13.64
CA HIS A 145 15.14 2.93 -13.92
C HIS A 145 14.32 3.43 -12.73
N ILE A 146 14.21 2.65 -11.64
CA ILE A 146 13.45 3.04 -10.47
C ILE A 146 14.31 3.96 -9.60
N PRO A 147 13.88 5.22 -9.38
CA PRO A 147 14.61 6.15 -8.53
C PRO A 147 14.50 5.73 -7.07
N TYR A 148 15.51 6.10 -6.29
CA TYR A 148 15.51 6.02 -4.85
C TYR A 148 16.17 7.27 -4.27
N SER A 149 15.78 7.63 -3.07
CA SER A 149 16.32 8.79 -2.36
C SER A 149 17.76 8.55 -1.87
N ALA A 150 18.41 9.61 -1.36
CA ALA A 150 19.77 9.50 -0.81
C ALA A 150 19.90 8.50 0.36
N ASN A 151 18.82 8.28 1.13
CA ASN A 151 18.75 7.28 2.21
C ASN A 151 18.30 5.89 1.71
N GLY A 152 18.17 5.68 0.39
CA GLY A 152 17.82 4.40 -0.20
C GLY A 152 16.34 4.05 -0.10
N GLU A 153 15.46 5.02 0.17
CA GLU A 153 14.00 4.82 0.17
C GLU A 153 13.47 4.78 -1.25
N ILE A 154 12.53 3.89 -1.50
CA ILE A 154 11.89 3.64 -2.79
C ILE A 154 10.38 3.76 -2.59
N VAL A 155 9.74 4.62 -3.37
CA VAL A 155 8.28 4.67 -3.45
C VAL A 155 7.81 3.56 -4.37
N LEU A 156 7.01 2.64 -3.84
CA LEU A 156 6.42 1.54 -4.61
C LEU A 156 5.08 1.94 -5.22
N ALA A 157 4.28 2.72 -4.48
CA ALA A 157 2.99 3.22 -4.94
C ALA A 157 2.56 4.46 -4.16
N GLU A 158 1.74 5.30 -4.79
CA GLU A 158 1.11 6.47 -4.19
C GLU A 158 -0.34 6.59 -4.67
N ALA A 159 -1.24 6.99 -3.78
CA ALA A 159 -2.59 7.40 -4.13
C ALA A 159 -2.99 8.68 -3.40
N CYS A 160 -3.50 9.64 -4.16
CA CYS A 160 -4.13 10.84 -3.64
C CYS A 160 -5.64 10.62 -3.57
N VAL A 161 -6.23 10.84 -2.40
CA VAL A 161 -7.67 10.82 -2.20
C VAL A 161 -8.11 12.27 -1.92
N PRO A 162 -8.90 12.87 -2.81
CA PRO A 162 -9.42 14.21 -2.60
C PRO A 162 -10.39 14.23 -1.41
N ASP A 163 -10.67 15.41 -0.88
CA ASP A 163 -11.76 15.56 0.08
C ASP A 163 -13.12 15.29 -0.58
N SER A 164 -14.11 14.92 0.24
CA SER A 164 -15.49 14.69 -0.23
C SER A 164 -16.11 15.92 -0.92
N GLN A 165 -15.57 17.14 -0.71
CA GLN A 165 -16.07 18.36 -1.35
C GLN A 165 -15.57 18.52 -2.79
N SER A 166 -14.36 18.07 -3.10
CA SER A 166 -13.79 18.12 -4.45
C SER A 166 -14.32 17.01 -5.37
N GLN A 167 -14.88 15.93 -4.81
CA GLN A 167 -15.55 14.87 -5.60
C GLN A 167 -16.95 15.26 -6.10
N ALA A 168 -17.54 16.35 -5.58
CA ALA A 168 -18.87 16.82 -5.97
C ALA A 168 -18.85 17.73 -7.22
N VAL A 169 -17.70 17.92 -7.85
CA VAL A 169 -17.49 18.81 -9.00
C VAL A 169 -17.02 18.01 -10.21
N ASP A 170 -17.83 17.04 -10.67
CA ASP A 170 -17.76 16.55 -12.04
C ASP A 170 -19.20 16.27 -12.52
N PRO A 171 -19.76 17.08 -13.45
CA PRO A 171 -21.08 16.87 -14.03
C PRO A 171 -21.13 15.76 -15.09
#